data_AF-A0A9N8HYX7-F1
#
_entry.id   AF-A0A9N8HYX7-F1
#
_cell.length_a   1.000
_cell.length_b   1.000
_cell.length_c   1.000
_cell.angle_alpha   90.00
_cell.angle_beta   90.00
_cell.angle_gamma   90.00
#
_symmetry.space_group_name_H-M   'P 1'
#
loop_
_entity.id
_entity.type
_entity.pdbx_description
1 polymer ?
#
loop_
_entity_poly.entity_id
_entity_poly.type
_entity_poly.pdbx_seq_one_letter_code
_entity_poly.pdbx_strand_id
1 'polypeptide(L)'
;QWAPPFRFGTDDLLSYILLHDKLLEFDMEGFDDDDDDDGEEGVFIGGHVNQVGTRQDILLSQELLEVVLDAASDALMAVDINPIAVDIGFFDPNSIGFSNRWALFRDYKTVVLRHCAKNVVQQMGCQLAGLDVVAESLCDVGQLFWGIVA
;
A
#
# COMPACT_ATOMS: atom_id res chain seq x y z
N GLN A 1 17.41 -6.11 -5.07
CA GLN A 1 16.32 -5.12 -4.96
C GLN A 1 15.63 -5.39 -3.66
N TRP A 2 15.56 -4.38 -2.79
CA TRP A 2 14.74 -4.38 -1.60
C TRP A 2 13.28 -4.61 -2.05
N ALA A 3 12.58 -5.55 -1.41
CA ALA A 3 11.17 -5.78 -1.66
C ALA A 3 10.36 -5.03 -0.60
N PRO A 4 9.24 -4.40 -0.97
CA PRO A 4 8.37 -3.79 0.02
C PRO A 4 7.95 -4.87 1.02
N PRO A 5 7.80 -4.52 2.30
CA PRO A 5 7.40 -5.51 3.30
C PRO A 5 6.04 -6.09 2.90
N PHE A 6 5.88 -7.41 3.03
CA PHE A 6 4.64 -8.13 2.72
C PHE A 6 3.40 -7.57 3.43
N ARG A 7 3.63 -6.79 4.49
CA ARG A 7 2.64 -6.02 5.22
C ARG A 7 3.35 -4.81 5.84
N PHE A 8 2.71 -3.64 5.84
CA PHE A 8 3.21 -2.53 6.64
C PHE A 8 3.27 -2.96 8.11
N GLY A 9 4.34 -2.60 8.81
CA GLY A 9 4.49 -2.89 10.25
C GLY A 9 3.55 -2.07 11.15
N THR A 10 2.65 -1.30 10.56
CA THR A 10 1.74 -0.36 11.21
C THR A 10 0.44 -0.25 10.42
N ASP A 11 -0.66 0.00 11.13
CA ASP A 11 -1.95 0.35 10.53
C ASP A 11 -2.11 1.89 10.39
N ASP A 12 -1.18 2.66 10.96
CA ASP A 12 -1.11 4.13 10.84
C ASP A 12 -0.13 4.53 9.73
N LEU A 13 -0.66 4.62 8.50
CA LEU A 13 0.13 4.98 7.32
C LEU A 13 0.61 6.43 7.32
N LEU A 14 -0.09 7.36 7.98
CA LEU A 14 0.35 8.76 8.11
C LEU A 14 1.59 8.86 8.98
N SER A 15 1.57 8.24 10.16
CA SER A 15 2.77 8.19 11.02
C SER A 15 3.92 7.49 10.31
N TYR A 16 3.62 6.53 9.43
CA TYR A 16 4.63 5.86 8.61
C TYR A 16 5.24 6.79 7.55
N ILE A 17 4.45 7.62 6.87
CA ILE A 17 4.95 8.65 5.94
C ILE A 17 5.81 9.69 6.69
N LEU A 18 5.33 10.19 7.83
CA LEU A 18 6.08 11.13 8.67
C LEU A 18 7.40 10.55 9.18
N LEU A 19 7.45 9.22 9.38
CA LEU A 19 8.70 8.53 9.70
C LEU A 19 9.65 8.51 8.51
N HIS A 20 9.16 8.32 7.28
CA HIS A 20 10.00 8.38 6.07
C HIS A 20 10.57 9.79 5.89
N ASP A 21 9.76 10.84 6.06
CA ASP A 21 10.24 12.22 6.02
C ASP A 21 11.39 12.45 7.01
N LYS A 22 11.22 11.99 8.26
CA LYS A 22 12.29 12.07 9.27
C LYS A 22 13.51 11.24 8.93
N LEU A 23 13.35 10.07 8.32
CA LEU A 23 14.47 9.24 7.89
C LEU A 23 15.27 9.94 6.77
N LEU A 24 14.58 10.66 5.88
CA LEU A 24 15.18 11.41 4.79
C LEU A 24 15.86 12.71 5.26
N GLU A 25 15.56 13.21 6.45
CA GLU A 25 16.29 14.30 7.10
C GLU A 25 17.66 13.87 7.62
N PHE A 26 17.88 12.57 7.88
CA PHE A 26 19.21 12.10 8.25
C PHE A 26 20.13 12.18 7.05
N ASP A 27 21.31 12.73 7.31
CA ASP A 27 22.43 12.62 6.41
C ASP A 27 22.84 11.15 6.33
N MET A 28 22.57 10.56 5.17
CA MET A 28 22.96 9.19 4.85
C MET A 28 24.20 9.22 3.95
N GLU A 29 24.96 10.32 3.89
CA GLU A 29 26.32 10.28 3.36
C GLU A 29 27.20 9.47 4.31
N GLY A 30 28.09 8.65 3.74
CA GLY A 30 29.00 7.82 4.49
C GLY A 30 29.83 8.63 5.49
N PHE A 31 30.32 7.94 6.52
CA PHE A 31 31.42 8.41 7.36
C PHE A 31 32.60 8.82 6.46
N ASP A 32 32.71 10.11 6.15
CA ASP A 32 33.89 10.72 5.53
C ASP A 32 35.05 10.69 6.56
N ASP A 33 35.70 9.53 6.69
CA ASP A 33 37.03 9.44 7.30
C ASP A 33 38.05 9.23 6.16
N ASP A 34 38.61 10.37 5.72
CA ASP A 34 39.88 10.56 5.01
C ASP A 34 40.02 10.11 3.54
N ASP A 35 40.26 11.12 2.68
CA ASP A 35 41.04 11.11 1.44
C ASP A 35 40.79 9.96 0.42
N ASP A 36 40.09 10.32 -0.67
CA ASP A 36 39.96 9.61 -1.97
C ASP A 36 38.67 8.81 -2.27
N ASP A 37 37.62 8.89 -1.45
CA ASP A 37 36.50 7.93 -1.56
C ASP A 37 35.36 8.33 -2.54
N ASP A 38 34.95 7.34 -3.32
CA ASP A 38 34.08 7.37 -4.47
C ASP A 38 32.59 7.34 -4.09
N GLY A 39 32.10 8.38 -3.42
CA GLY A 39 30.67 8.75 -3.36
C GLY A 39 29.71 7.61 -2.99
N GLU A 40 30.05 6.78 -1.99
CA GLU A 40 29.18 5.71 -1.55
C GLU A 40 27.88 6.27 -0.93
N GLU A 41 26.74 6.00 -1.57
CA GLU A 41 25.40 6.24 -1.00
C GLU A 41 25.28 5.47 0.32
N GLY A 42 25.07 6.14 1.45
CA GLY A 42 25.08 5.46 2.73
C GLY A 42 23.91 4.52 2.96
N VAL A 43 24.08 3.72 4.01
CA VAL A 43 23.39 2.46 4.21
C VAL A 43 22.21 2.62 5.17
N PHE A 44 21.03 2.16 4.77
CA PHE A 44 19.84 2.05 5.61
C PHE A 44 19.56 0.60 6.01
N ILE A 45 19.52 0.31 7.31
CA ILE A 45 19.16 -1.03 7.82
C ILE A 45 17.67 -1.05 8.17
N GLY A 46 16.84 -1.33 7.16
CA GLY A 46 15.37 -1.33 7.27
C GLY A 46 14.74 -2.59 7.89
N GLY A 47 15.52 -3.51 8.45
CA GLY A 47 15.02 -4.71 9.15
C GLY A 47 15.01 -6.01 8.33
N HIS A 48 15.41 -5.99 7.04
CA HIS A 48 15.74 -7.20 6.31
C HIS A 48 17.15 -7.68 6.67
N VAL A 49 17.25 -8.80 7.40
CA VAL A 49 18.49 -9.29 8.02
C VAL A 49 19.66 -9.50 7.03
N ASN A 50 19.36 -9.68 5.74
CA ASN A 50 20.35 -9.94 4.68
C ASN A 50 20.36 -8.89 3.57
N GLN A 51 19.62 -7.79 3.71
CA GLN A 51 19.57 -6.73 2.71
C GLN A 51 19.62 -5.36 3.39
N VAL A 52 20.69 -4.64 3.09
CA VAL A 52 20.78 -3.21 3.32
C VAL A 52 19.97 -2.49 2.24
N GLY A 53 19.31 -1.39 2.62
CA GLY A 53 18.68 -0.46 1.70
C GLY A 53 19.51 0.82 1.55
N THR A 54 19.11 1.65 0.62
CA THR A 54 19.69 2.99 0.40
C THR A 54 18.64 4.08 0.64
N ARG A 55 19.05 5.34 0.54
CA ARG A 55 18.11 6.47 0.50
C ARG A 55 17.03 6.30 -0.59
N GLN A 56 17.40 5.74 -1.74
CA GLN A 56 16.45 5.49 -2.84
C GLN A 56 15.38 4.47 -2.45
N ASP A 57 15.71 3.45 -1.65
CA ASP A 57 14.72 2.49 -1.16
C ASP A 57 13.72 3.14 -0.20
N ILE A 58 14.16 4.10 0.62
CA ILE A 58 13.28 4.89 1.51
C ILE A 58 12.32 5.73 0.67
N LEU A 59 12.82 6.44 -0.35
CA LEU A 59 11.99 7.23 -1.26
C LEU A 59 10.97 6.36 -2.01
N LEU A 60 11.39 5.19 -2.49
CA LEU A 60 10.52 4.27 -3.21
C LEU A 60 9.44 3.66 -2.29
N SER A 61 9.79 3.39 -1.03
CA SER A 61 8.85 2.95 0.00
C SER A 61 7.82 4.04 0.32
N GLN A 62 8.25 5.31 0.38
CA GLN A 62 7.35 6.45 0.55
C GLN A 62 6.41 6.63 -0.64
N GLU A 63 6.94 6.58 -1.86
CA GLU A 63 6.15 6.67 -3.10
C GLU A 63 5.10 5.55 -3.16
N LEU A 64 5.46 4.32 -2.79
CA LEU A 64 4.51 3.21 -2.72
C LEU A 64 3.34 3.49 -1.77
N LEU A 65 3.59 4.11 -0.61
CA LEU A 65 2.55 4.45 0.35
C LEU A 65 1.56 5.46 -0.22
N GLU A 66 2.08 6.52 -0.85
CA GLU A 66 1.27 7.56 -1.49
C GLU A 66 0.40 6.95 -2.59
N VAL A 67 0.99 6.12 -3.46
CA VAL A 67 0.25 5.40 -4.51
C VAL A 67 -0.83 4.49 -3.93
N VAL A 68 -0.58 3.80 -2.82
CA VAL A 68 -1.58 2.95 -2.15
C VAL A 68 -2.72 3.81 -1.58
N LEU A 69 -2.42 4.93 -0.94
CA LEU A 69 -3.43 5.82 -0.35
C LEU A 69 -4.33 6.46 -1.42
N ASP A 70 -3.73 6.92 -2.52
CA ASP A 70 -4.45 7.49 -3.65
C ASP A 70 -5.31 6.42 -4.34
N ALA A 71 -4.74 5.25 -4.62
CA ALA A 71 -5.48 4.15 -5.22
C ALA A 71 -6.62 3.64 -4.32
N ALA A 72 -6.45 3.65 -3.00
CA ALA A 72 -7.51 3.29 -2.06
C ALA A 72 -8.65 4.32 -2.07
N SER A 73 -8.32 5.62 -2.08
CA SER A 73 -9.30 6.70 -2.20
C SER A 73 -10.10 6.61 -3.50
N ASP A 74 -9.39 6.47 -4.62
CA ASP A 74 -10.00 6.34 -5.95
C ASP A 74 -10.91 5.12 -6.03
N ALA A 75 -10.49 3.99 -5.47
CA ALA A 75 -11.31 2.77 -5.44
C ALA A 75 -12.61 2.97 -4.64
N LEU A 76 -12.55 3.67 -3.50
CA LEU A 76 -13.74 3.97 -2.69
C LEU A 76 -14.73 4.87 -3.44
N MET A 77 -14.23 5.83 -4.22
CA MET A 77 -15.04 6.74 -5.02
C MET A 77 -15.58 6.10 -6.31
N ALA A 78 -14.84 5.18 -6.92
CA ALA A 78 -15.15 4.62 -8.23
C ALA A 78 -16.06 3.39 -8.19
N VAL A 79 -16.07 2.61 -7.10
CA VAL A 79 -16.83 1.36 -7.03
C VAL A 79 -18.30 1.61 -6.76
N ASP A 80 -19.15 1.29 -7.75
CA ASP A 80 -20.60 1.25 -7.59
C ASP A 80 -21.06 -0.01 -6.84
N ILE A 81 -21.90 0.19 -5.83
CA ILE A 81 -22.48 -0.88 -5.03
C ILE A 81 -23.61 -1.63 -5.76
N ASN A 82 -24.24 -1.01 -6.78
CA ASN A 82 -25.42 -1.58 -7.44
C ASN A 82 -25.14 -2.90 -8.16
N PRO A 83 -24.08 -3.04 -8.99
CA PRO A 83 -23.76 -4.30 -9.64
C PRO A 83 -23.50 -5.42 -8.63
N ILE A 84 -22.88 -5.08 -7.48
CA ILE A 84 -22.57 -6.02 -6.40
C ILE A 84 -23.87 -6.47 -5.72
N ALA A 85 -24.76 -5.53 -5.41
CA ALA A 85 -26.06 -5.84 -4.82
C ALA A 85 -26.93 -6.72 -5.73
N VAL A 86 -26.85 -6.52 -7.05
CA VAL A 86 -27.53 -7.38 -8.03
C VAL A 86 -26.90 -8.79 -8.05
N ASP A 87 -25.57 -8.90 -8.10
CA ASP A 87 -24.86 -10.19 -8.19
C ASP A 87 -25.15 -11.11 -7.00
N ILE A 88 -25.19 -10.55 -5.79
CA ILE A 88 -25.52 -11.33 -4.58
C ILE A 88 -27.02 -11.60 -4.42
N GLY A 89 -27.86 -11.06 -5.30
CA GLY A 89 -29.32 -11.15 -5.22
C GLY A 89 -29.92 -10.40 -4.03
N PHE A 90 -29.34 -9.26 -3.64
CA PHE A 90 -29.77 -8.46 -2.50
C PHE A 90 -31.24 -8.02 -2.63
N PHE A 91 -31.69 -7.76 -3.86
CA PHE A 91 -33.04 -7.29 -4.17
C PHE A 91 -34.02 -8.41 -4.60
N ASP A 92 -33.58 -9.67 -4.68
CA ASP A 92 -34.43 -10.80 -5.09
C ASP A 92 -34.94 -11.56 -3.85
N PRO A 93 -36.26 -11.51 -3.54
CA PRO A 93 -36.85 -12.22 -2.40
C PRO A 93 -36.64 -13.75 -2.41
N ASN A 94 -36.31 -14.33 -3.55
CA ASN A 94 -36.07 -15.77 -3.70
C ASN A 94 -34.58 -16.14 -3.66
N SER A 95 -33.68 -15.16 -3.60
CA SER A 95 -32.23 -15.39 -3.48
C SER A 95 -31.82 -15.68 -2.04
N ILE A 96 -30.79 -16.52 -1.87
CA ILE A 96 -30.11 -16.77 -0.58
C ILE A 96 -29.51 -15.47 -0.02
N GLY A 97 -29.15 -14.51 -0.87
CA GLY A 97 -28.58 -13.23 -0.49
C GLY A 97 -29.59 -12.10 -0.25
N PHE A 98 -30.90 -12.38 -0.28
CA PHE A 98 -31.92 -11.35 -0.08
C PHE A 98 -31.69 -10.57 1.21
N SER A 99 -31.55 -9.24 1.09
CA SER A 99 -31.31 -8.33 2.23
C SER A 99 -30.06 -8.68 3.07
N ASN A 100 -29.13 -9.51 2.57
CA ASN A 100 -27.92 -9.88 3.28
C ASN A 100 -26.86 -8.77 3.21
N ARG A 101 -26.96 -7.84 4.17
CA ARG A 101 -26.06 -6.67 4.27
C ARG A 101 -24.59 -7.05 4.49
N TRP A 102 -24.33 -8.17 5.16
CA TRP A 102 -22.96 -8.63 5.41
C TRP A 102 -22.31 -9.16 4.14
N ALA A 103 -23.06 -9.90 3.31
CA ALA A 103 -22.59 -10.31 1.99
C ALA A 103 -22.34 -9.09 1.09
N LEU A 104 -23.25 -8.11 1.10
CA LEU A 104 -23.09 -6.87 0.34
C LEU A 104 -21.81 -6.13 0.75
N PHE A 105 -21.60 -5.94 2.05
CA PHE A 105 -20.42 -5.26 2.56
C PHE A 105 -19.12 -6.01 2.25
N ARG A 106 -19.10 -7.34 2.44
CA ARG A 106 -17.92 -8.18 2.13
C ARG A 106 -17.56 -8.11 0.66
N ASP A 107 -18.54 -8.24 -0.23
CA ASP A 107 -18.30 -8.29 -1.67
C ASP A 107 -17.99 -6.89 -2.22
N TYR A 108 -18.60 -5.84 -1.66
CA TYR A 108 -18.19 -4.45 -1.86
C TYR A 108 -16.71 -4.25 -1.51
N LYS A 109 -16.30 -4.56 -0.27
CA LYS A 109 -14.91 -4.43 0.17
C LYS A 109 -13.96 -5.19 -0.75
N THR A 110 -14.32 -6.42 -1.16
CA THR A 110 -13.51 -7.23 -2.08
C THR A 110 -13.30 -6.54 -3.43
N VAL A 111 -14.35 -5.93 -3.99
CA VAL A 111 -14.25 -5.20 -5.26
C VAL A 111 -13.41 -3.94 -5.13
N VAL A 112 -13.57 -3.17 -4.04
CA VAL A 112 -12.74 -1.99 -3.76
C VAL A 112 -11.26 -2.38 -3.61
N LEU A 113 -10.95 -3.43 -2.85
CA LEU A 113 -9.57 -3.92 -2.68
C LEU A 113 -8.92 -4.30 -4.01
N ARG A 114 -9.63 -5.04 -4.86
CA ARG A 114 -9.13 -5.43 -6.18
C ARG A 114 -8.92 -4.23 -7.10
N HIS A 115 -9.81 -3.24 -7.03
CA HIS A 115 -9.68 -2.01 -7.81
C HIS A 115 -8.42 -1.23 -7.38
N CYS A 116 -8.24 -1.04 -6.07
CA CYS A 116 -7.03 -0.43 -5.51
C CYS A 116 -5.77 -1.20 -5.93
N ALA A 117 -5.75 -2.52 -5.72
CA ALA A 117 -4.57 -3.35 -5.99
C ALA A 117 -4.18 -3.29 -7.48
N LYS A 118 -5.16 -3.30 -8.37
CA LYS A 118 -4.93 -3.14 -9.81
C LYS A 118 -4.25 -1.80 -10.13
N ASN A 119 -4.72 -0.70 -9.55
CA ASN A 119 -4.15 0.62 -9.78
C ASN A 119 -2.71 0.72 -9.24
N VAL A 120 -2.45 0.16 -8.07
CA VAL A 120 -1.10 0.08 -7.47
C VAL A 120 -0.15 -0.72 -8.36
N VAL A 121 -0.56 -1.92 -8.79
CA VAL A 121 0.27 -2.78 -9.66
C VAL A 121 0.51 -2.14 -11.02
N GLN A 122 -0.47 -1.41 -11.58
CA GLN A 122 -0.29 -0.69 -12.83
C GLN A 122 0.76 0.42 -12.75
N GLN A 123 0.87 1.09 -11.61
CA GLN A 123 1.81 2.20 -11.43
C GLN A 123 3.21 1.71 -11.02
N MET A 124 3.26 0.78 -10.05
CA MET A 124 4.50 0.41 -9.37
C MET A 124 4.97 -1.02 -9.67
N GLY A 125 4.17 -1.83 -10.38
CA GLY A 125 4.44 -3.26 -10.58
C GLY A 125 5.71 -3.58 -11.38
N CYS A 126 6.18 -2.63 -12.21
CA CYS A 126 7.46 -2.77 -12.92
C CYS A 126 8.67 -2.36 -12.06
N GLN A 127 8.45 -1.63 -10.96
CA GLN A 127 9.51 -1.15 -10.09
C GLN A 127 9.75 -2.10 -8.90
N LEU A 128 8.68 -2.73 -8.41
CA LEU A 128 8.70 -3.57 -7.21
C LEU A 128 8.33 -5.02 -7.54
N ALA A 129 9.29 -5.92 -7.42
CA ALA A 129 9.06 -7.35 -7.61
C ALA A 129 8.12 -7.91 -6.52
N GLY A 130 7.13 -8.70 -6.95
CA GLY A 130 6.16 -9.34 -6.04
C GLY A 130 5.05 -8.41 -5.55
N LEU A 131 4.95 -7.18 -6.08
CA LEU A 131 3.89 -6.24 -5.72
C LEU A 131 2.50 -6.80 -6.03
N ASP A 132 2.36 -7.56 -7.11
CA ASP A 132 1.12 -8.25 -7.51
C ASP A 132 0.60 -9.24 -6.46
N VAL A 133 1.49 -9.84 -5.66
CA VAL A 133 1.14 -10.79 -4.60
C VAL A 133 0.67 -10.08 -3.33
N VAL A 134 1.16 -8.86 -3.08
CA VAL A 134 0.93 -8.14 -1.81
C VAL A 134 0.01 -6.92 -1.92
N ALA A 135 -0.27 -6.44 -3.14
CA ALA A 135 -1.02 -5.20 -3.37
C ALA A 135 -2.41 -5.19 -2.71
N GLU A 136 -3.14 -6.32 -2.71
CA GLU A 136 -4.43 -6.41 -2.02
C GLU A 136 -4.28 -6.19 -0.50
N SER A 137 -3.23 -6.73 0.12
CA SER A 137 -2.96 -6.54 1.56
C SER A 137 -2.54 -5.11 1.89
N LEU A 138 -1.77 -4.45 1.01
CA LEU A 138 -1.40 -3.05 1.19
C LEU A 138 -2.63 -2.14 1.08
N CYS A 139 -3.51 -2.41 0.11
CA CYS A 139 -4.78 -1.72 -0.07
C CYS A 139 -5.76 -1.92 1.09
N ASP A 140 -5.73 -3.07 1.77
CA ASP A 140 -6.56 -3.30 2.97
C ASP A 140 -6.17 -2.36 4.12
N VAL A 141 -4.87 -2.18 4.34
CA VAL A 141 -4.36 -1.19 5.32
C VAL A 141 -4.69 0.24 4.87
N GLY A 142 -4.51 0.55 3.57
CA GLY A 142 -4.86 1.85 2.99
C GLY A 142 -6.33 2.24 3.16
N GLN A 143 -7.25 1.29 3.04
CA GLN A 143 -8.69 1.52 3.23
C GLN A 143 -9.09 1.70 4.69
N LEU A 144 -8.44 0.99 5.63
CA LEU A 144 -8.68 1.17 7.07
C LEU A 144 -8.39 2.61 7.51
N PHE A 145 -7.39 3.24 6.91
CA PHE A 145 -7.07 4.64 7.16
C PHE A 145 -8.23 5.58 6.76
N TRP A 146 -8.75 5.49 5.53
CA TRP A 146 -9.87 6.34 5.09
C TRP A 146 -11.16 6.13 5.90
N GLY A 147 -11.41 4.91 6.37
CA GLY A 147 -12.56 4.64 7.25
C GLY A 147 -12.49 5.29 8.63
N ILE A 148 -11.33 5.80 9.06
CA ILE A 148 -11.12 6.47 10.35
C ILE A 148 -11.16 8.01 10.21
N VAL A 149 -10.81 8.55 9.03
CA VAL A 149 -10.73 10.01 8.80
C VAL A 149 -12.00 10.60 8.14
N ALA A 150 -12.90 9.75 7.64
CA ALA A 150 -14.22 10.12 7.10
C ALA A 150 -15.33 10.07 8.17
#